data_AF-A0A7J9JLH2-F1
#
_entry.id   AF-A0A7J9JLH2-F1
#
_cell.length_a   1.000
_cell.length_b   1.000
_cell.length_c   1.000
_cell.angle_alpha   90.00
_cell.angle_beta   90.00
_cell.angle_gamma   90.00
#
_symmetry.space_group_name_H-M   'P 1'
#
loop_
_entity.id
_entity.type
_entity.pdbx_description
1 polymer ?
#
loop_
_entity_poly.entity_id
_entity_poly.type
_entity_poly.pdbx_seq_one_letter_code
_entity_poly.pdbx_strand_id
1 'polypeptide(L)'
;MSFQDLEAGRPLGSRQNLNNGKQDATQAVASGIFQINTAVSTFQRLVNTLGTPKDTPELREKLHKTRLHIGQLVKDTSAKLKQASESDHRAEVSASKKVTDAKLAKDFQAVLKEFQKAQRLAAERETAYTPFVPQAVPPSRYLPQEGLYVHRCVRE
;
A
#
# COMPACT_ATOMS: atom_id res chain seq x y z
N MET A 1 23.32 -72.73 10.61
CA MET A 1 22.39 -71.58 10.73
C MET A 1 23.17 -70.33 10.35
N SER A 2 22.87 -69.72 9.20
CA SER A 2 23.45 -68.44 8.77
C SER A 2 22.40 -67.70 7.97
N PHE A 3 22.00 -66.51 8.43
CA PHE A 3 21.24 -65.53 7.69
C PHE A 3 21.60 -64.16 8.28
N GLN A 4 22.61 -63.51 7.68
CA GLN A 4 22.77 -62.07 7.72
C GLN A 4 21.62 -61.48 6.90
N ASP A 5 20.51 -61.16 7.55
CA ASP A 5 19.40 -60.44 6.96
C ASP A 5 19.25 -59.08 7.65
N LEU A 6 19.15 -58.04 6.81
CA LEU A 6 18.48 -56.75 6.98
C LEU A 6 18.25 -56.28 8.44
N GLU A 7 18.71 -55.10 8.87
CA GLU A 7 18.17 -53.81 8.42
C GLU A 7 18.84 -52.73 9.28
N ALA A 8 20.05 -52.29 8.94
CA ALA A 8 20.60 -51.08 9.52
C ALA A 8 20.01 -49.89 8.76
N GLY A 9 19.03 -49.24 9.38
CA GLY A 9 18.30 -48.10 8.85
C GLY A 9 19.21 -47.06 8.20
N ARG A 10 18.92 -46.73 6.94
CA ARG A 10 19.36 -45.47 6.34
C ARG A 10 18.76 -44.34 7.19
N PRO A 11 19.55 -43.42 7.76
CA PRO A 11 18.99 -42.11 8.04
C PRO A 11 18.69 -41.53 6.65
N LEU A 12 17.41 -41.50 6.28
CA LEU A 12 16.95 -40.66 5.18
C LEU A 12 17.40 -39.25 5.55
N GLY A 13 18.49 -38.83 4.90
CA GLY A 13 18.99 -37.48 4.97
C GLY A 13 17.81 -36.56 4.79
N SER A 14 17.63 -35.71 5.80
CA SER A 14 16.66 -34.64 5.84
C SER A 14 16.65 -33.93 4.48
N ARG A 15 15.69 -34.28 3.63
CA ARG A 15 15.28 -33.50 2.46
C ARG A 15 14.54 -32.27 2.98
N GLN A 16 15.20 -31.48 3.82
CA GLN A 16 14.74 -30.17 4.23
C GLN A 16 15.03 -29.21 3.09
N ASN A 17 14.08 -29.23 2.15
CA ASN A 17 13.35 -28.05 1.75
C ASN A 17 14.20 -26.83 1.34
N LEU A 18 14.87 -26.96 0.19
CA LEU A 18 15.36 -25.81 -0.59
C LEU A 18 14.21 -25.01 -1.27
N ASN A 19 12.94 -25.36 -1.01
CA ASN A 19 11.76 -24.70 -1.58
C ASN A 19 11.13 -23.64 -0.66
N ASN A 20 11.64 -23.48 0.57
CA ASN A 20 11.00 -22.66 1.60
C ASN A 20 10.94 -21.18 1.20
N GLY A 21 12.04 -20.60 0.72
CA GLY A 21 12.10 -19.16 0.38
C GLY A 21 11.13 -18.68 -0.70
N LYS A 22 10.59 -19.59 -1.54
CA LYS A 22 9.61 -19.26 -2.58
C LYS A 22 8.17 -19.36 -2.08
N GLN A 23 7.87 -20.29 -1.16
CA GLN A 23 6.55 -20.34 -0.52
C GLN A 23 6.35 -19.19 0.47
N ASP A 24 7.44 -18.76 1.11
CA ASP A 24 7.46 -17.60 1.99
C ASP A 24 7.04 -16.31 1.26
N ALA A 25 7.41 -16.12 -0.02
CA ALA A 25 7.09 -14.91 -0.77
C ALA A 25 5.59 -14.77 -1.07
N THR A 26 4.96 -15.79 -1.66
CA THR A 26 3.50 -15.81 -1.91
C THR A 26 2.70 -15.65 -0.62
N GLN A 27 3.13 -16.33 0.46
CA GLN A 27 2.47 -16.22 1.76
C GLN A 27 2.65 -14.84 2.39
N ALA A 28 3.82 -14.21 2.24
CA ALA A 28 4.07 -12.86 2.71
C ALA A 28 3.24 -11.81 1.95
N VAL A 29 2.99 -12.02 0.66
CA VAL A 29 2.06 -11.19 -0.14
C VAL A 29 0.63 -11.37 0.37
N ALA A 30 0.16 -12.60 0.56
CA ALA A 30 -1.17 -12.89 1.07
C ALA A 30 -1.41 -12.24 2.46
N SER A 31 -0.43 -12.36 3.35
CA SER A 31 -0.45 -11.70 4.66
C SER A 31 -0.49 -10.17 4.52
N GLY A 32 0.31 -9.59 3.62
CA GLY A 32 0.30 -8.16 3.33
C GLY A 32 -1.07 -7.66 2.88
N ILE A 33 -1.71 -8.37 1.93
CA ILE A 33 -3.06 -8.05 1.44
C ILE A 33 -4.08 -8.07 2.58
N PHE A 34 -4.04 -9.10 3.42
CA PHE A 34 -4.94 -9.21 4.58
C PHE A 34 -4.75 -8.07 5.58
N GLN A 35 -3.50 -7.71 5.87
CA GLN A 35 -3.16 -6.58 6.74
C GLN A 35 -3.67 -5.26 6.15
N ILE A 36 -3.47 -5.03 4.84
CA ILE A 36 -3.98 -3.83 4.17
C ILE A 36 -5.50 -3.78 4.29
N ASN A 37 -6.21 -4.87 3.99
CA ASN A 37 -7.67 -4.91 4.06
C ASN A 37 -8.18 -4.60 5.49
N THR A 38 -7.55 -5.19 6.51
CA THR A 38 -7.86 -4.92 7.92
C THR A 38 -7.60 -3.45 8.29
N ALA A 39 -6.48 -2.89 7.84
CA ALA A 39 -6.13 -1.49 8.08
C ALA A 39 -7.09 -0.55 7.33
N VAL A 40 -7.49 -0.86 6.10
CA VAL A 40 -8.50 -0.12 5.32
C VAL A 40 -9.85 -0.13 6.01
N SER A 41 -10.30 -1.29 6.51
CA SER A 41 -11.55 -1.43 7.28
C SER A 41 -11.52 -0.57 8.55
N THR A 42 -10.38 -0.54 9.23
CA THR A 42 -10.15 0.32 10.40
C THR A 42 -10.16 1.80 10.01
N PHE A 43 -9.52 2.14 8.90
CA PHE A 43 -9.47 3.50 8.37
C PHE A 43 -10.87 4.01 8.00
N GLN A 44 -11.67 3.20 7.32
CA GLN A 44 -13.07 3.52 7.00
C GLN A 44 -13.89 3.78 8.28
N ARG A 45 -13.70 2.99 9.34
CA ARG A 45 -14.35 3.25 10.64
C ARG A 45 -13.97 4.62 11.22
N LEU A 46 -12.69 4.98 11.17
CA LEU A 46 -12.21 6.29 11.62
C LEU A 46 -12.79 7.43 10.76
N VAL A 47 -12.86 7.24 9.45
CA VAL A 47 -13.47 8.22 8.52
C VAL A 47 -14.96 8.40 8.81
N ASN A 48 -15.68 7.34 9.13
CA ASN A 48 -17.11 7.43 9.49
C ASN A 48 -17.36 8.16 10.81
N THR A 49 -16.39 8.17 11.72
CA THR A 49 -16.46 8.95 12.95
C THR A 49 -16.10 10.43 12.75
N LEU A 50 -15.38 10.78 11.67
CA LEU A 50 -15.13 12.17 11.32
C LEU A 50 -16.45 12.90 11.00
N GLY A 51 -16.61 14.10 11.56
CA GLY A 51 -17.83 14.91 11.41
C GLY A 51 -18.98 14.53 12.34
N THR A 52 -18.77 13.56 13.24
CA THR A 52 -19.66 13.30 14.38
C THR A 52 -19.17 14.08 15.61
N PRO A 53 -19.97 14.26 16.68
CA PRO A 53 -19.48 14.90 17.92
C PRO A 53 -18.35 14.13 18.63
N LYS A 54 -17.99 12.93 18.13
CA LYS A 54 -16.82 12.15 18.56
C LYS A 54 -15.54 12.48 17.78
N ASP A 55 -15.58 13.45 16.88
CA ASP A 55 -14.39 13.95 16.19
C ASP A 55 -13.47 14.65 17.20
N THR A 56 -12.36 14.00 17.55
CA THR A 56 -11.33 14.56 18.42
C THR A 56 -10.00 14.68 17.67
N PRO A 57 -9.09 15.61 18.05
CA PRO A 57 -7.79 15.73 17.40
C PRO A 57 -6.97 14.43 17.48
N GLU A 58 -7.10 13.65 18.56
CA GLU A 58 -6.44 12.35 18.69
C GLU A 58 -6.95 11.34 17.66
N LEU A 59 -8.25 11.39 17.32
CA LEU A 59 -8.84 10.54 16.30
C LEU A 59 -8.31 10.90 14.90
N ARG A 60 -8.14 12.20 14.61
CA ARG A 60 -7.53 12.68 13.36
C ARG A 60 -6.06 12.25 13.25
N GLU A 61 -5.29 12.36 14.32
CA GLU A 61 -3.92 11.86 14.35
C GLU A 61 -3.88 10.35 14.08
N LYS A 62 -4.76 9.57 14.73
CA LYS A 62 -4.88 8.14 14.51
C LYS A 62 -5.22 7.81 13.05
N LEU A 63 -6.16 8.55 12.45
CA LEU A 63 -6.52 8.41 11.03
C LEU A 63 -5.31 8.66 10.13
N HIS A 64 -4.55 9.73 10.37
CA HIS A 64 -3.33 10.02 9.62
C HIS A 64 -2.29 8.92 9.77
N LYS A 65 -2.05 8.41 10.99
CA LYS A 65 -1.15 7.28 11.25
C LYS A 65 -1.61 6.02 10.51
N THR A 66 -2.90 5.69 10.54
CA THR A 66 -3.46 4.55 9.81
C THR A 66 -3.30 4.72 8.29
N ARG A 67 -3.51 5.93 7.75
CA ARG A 67 -3.27 6.22 6.32
C ARG A 67 -1.83 5.94 5.90
N LEU A 68 -0.86 6.42 6.70
CA LEU A 68 0.56 6.20 6.45
C LEU A 68 0.92 4.71 6.55
N HIS A 69 0.40 4.02 7.55
CA HIS A 69 0.61 2.58 7.73
C HIS A 69 0.09 1.77 6.55
N ILE A 70 -1.12 2.06 6.05
CA ILE A 70 -1.65 1.42 4.84
C ILE A 70 -0.72 1.68 3.64
N GLY A 71 -0.27 2.92 3.44
CA GLY A 71 0.66 3.25 2.38
C GLY A 71 1.97 2.46 2.45
N GLN A 72 2.49 2.22 3.66
CA GLN A 72 3.66 1.39 3.87
C GLN A 72 3.40 -0.07 3.53
N LEU A 73 2.32 -0.64 4.04
CA LEU A 73 1.92 -2.02 3.74
C LEU A 73 1.74 -2.26 2.24
N VAL A 74 1.17 -1.28 1.52
CA VAL A 74 1.02 -1.34 0.06
C VAL A 74 2.38 -1.40 -0.64
N LYS A 75 3.34 -0.56 -0.23
CA LYS A 75 4.71 -0.58 -0.78
C LYS A 75 5.39 -1.91 -0.52
N ASP A 76 5.34 -2.40 0.72
CA ASP A 76 5.96 -3.67 1.11
C ASP A 76 5.33 -4.87 0.37
N THR A 77 3.99 -4.88 0.27
CA THR A 77 3.27 -5.93 -0.45
C THR A 77 3.56 -5.89 -1.94
N SER A 78 3.64 -4.70 -2.55
CA SER A 78 4.02 -4.55 -3.95
C SER A 78 5.45 -5.03 -4.23
N ALA A 79 6.40 -4.74 -3.35
CA ALA A 79 7.77 -5.21 -3.47
C ALA A 79 7.84 -6.75 -3.39
N LYS A 80 7.15 -7.33 -2.40
CA LYS A 80 7.03 -8.79 -2.24
C LYS A 80 6.35 -9.47 -3.42
N LEU A 81 5.30 -8.86 -3.98
CA LEU A 81 4.59 -9.37 -5.15
C LEU A 81 5.51 -9.41 -6.38
N LYS A 82 6.34 -8.37 -6.55
CA LYS A 82 7.35 -8.34 -7.62
C LYS A 82 8.42 -9.43 -7.43
N GLN A 83 8.92 -9.60 -6.21
CA GLN A 83 9.89 -10.64 -5.88
C GLN A 83 9.34 -12.06 -6.10
N ALA A 84 8.07 -12.29 -5.74
CA ALA A 84 7.38 -13.56 -6.00
C ALA A 84 7.33 -13.81 -7.52
N SER A 85 6.89 -12.82 -8.30
CA SER A 85 6.86 -12.89 -9.77
C SER A 85 8.23 -13.16 -10.41
N GLU A 86 9.31 -12.50 -9.97
CA GLU A 86 10.66 -12.71 -10.52
C GLU A 86 11.20 -14.11 -10.17
N SER A 87 10.88 -14.61 -8.98
CA SER A 87 11.23 -15.96 -8.54
C SER A 87 10.51 -17.03 -9.36
N ASP A 88 9.29 -16.76 -9.80
CA ASP A 88 8.48 -17.64 -10.66
C ASP A 88 9.08 -17.84 -12.06
N HIS A 89 9.80 -16.84 -12.59
CA HIS A 89 10.46 -16.98 -13.89
C HIS A 89 11.74 -17.83 -13.84
N ARG A 90 12.34 -17.99 -12.65
CA ARG A 90 13.64 -18.67 -12.46
C ARG A 90 13.55 -20.13 -12.06
N ALA A 91 12.39 -20.64 -11.64
CA ALA A 91 12.23 -22.07 -11.46
C ALA A 91 10.89 -22.52 -12.04
N GLU A 92 10.86 -23.72 -12.59
CA GLU A 92 9.67 -24.37 -13.12
C GLU A 92 8.55 -24.38 -12.06
N VAL A 93 7.57 -23.47 -12.20
CA VAL A 93 6.49 -23.32 -11.24
C VAL A 93 5.28 -24.15 -11.66
N SER A 94 4.76 -24.96 -10.74
CA SER A 94 3.54 -25.75 -10.95
C SER A 94 2.35 -24.84 -11.23
N ALA A 95 1.47 -25.24 -12.16
CA ALA A 95 0.31 -24.45 -12.58
C ALA A 95 -0.54 -23.94 -11.40
N SER A 96 -0.66 -24.72 -10.32
CA SER A 96 -1.40 -24.36 -9.10
C SER A 96 -0.85 -23.12 -8.37
N LYS A 97 0.48 -22.89 -8.41
CA LYS A 97 1.10 -21.72 -7.81
C LYS A 97 0.83 -20.45 -8.62
N LYS A 98 0.93 -20.54 -9.95
CA LYS A 98 0.58 -19.42 -10.86
C LYS A 98 -0.87 -18.96 -10.69
N VAL A 99 -1.80 -19.89 -10.46
CA VAL A 99 -3.21 -19.58 -10.18
C VAL A 99 -3.36 -18.82 -8.86
N THR A 100 -2.64 -19.25 -7.82
CA THR A 100 -2.65 -18.58 -6.50
C THR A 100 -2.11 -17.16 -6.61
N ASP A 101 -0.96 -16.97 -7.26
CA ASP A 101 -0.34 -15.65 -7.41
C ASP A 101 -1.22 -14.70 -8.25
N ALA A 102 -1.84 -15.19 -9.32
CA ALA A 102 -2.79 -14.41 -10.11
C ALA A 102 -4.01 -13.98 -9.29
N LYS A 103 -4.49 -14.84 -8.39
CA LYS A 103 -5.56 -14.50 -7.44
C LYS A 103 -5.11 -13.41 -6.47
N LEU A 104 -3.93 -13.57 -5.86
CA LEU A 104 -3.38 -12.56 -4.94
C LEU A 104 -3.18 -11.21 -5.61
N ALA A 105 -2.73 -11.18 -6.87
CA ALA A 105 -2.63 -9.93 -7.63
C ALA A 105 -4.00 -9.25 -7.81
N LYS A 106 -5.06 -10.03 -8.10
CA LYS A 106 -6.43 -9.51 -8.18
C LYS A 106 -6.95 -9.02 -6.84
N ASP A 107 -6.73 -9.77 -5.77
CA ASP A 107 -7.12 -9.38 -4.40
C ASP A 107 -6.40 -8.09 -3.99
N PHE A 108 -5.10 -7.97 -4.26
CA PHE A 108 -4.32 -6.76 -4.00
C PHE A 108 -4.89 -5.56 -4.77
N GLN A 109 -5.20 -5.71 -6.06
CA GLN A 109 -5.84 -4.64 -6.83
C GLN A 109 -7.21 -4.23 -6.28
N ALA A 110 -8.03 -5.18 -5.83
CA ALA A 110 -9.32 -4.88 -5.22
C ALA A 110 -9.15 -4.06 -3.94
N VAL A 111 -8.20 -4.45 -3.08
CA VAL A 111 -7.91 -3.74 -1.84
C VAL A 111 -7.34 -2.33 -2.10
N LEU A 112 -6.52 -2.15 -3.14
CA LEU A 112 -6.04 -0.82 -3.53
C LEU A 112 -7.18 0.11 -3.96
N LYS A 113 -8.16 -0.39 -4.72
CA LYS A 113 -9.35 0.39 -5.10
C LYS A 113 -10.18 0.80 -3.89
N GLU A 114 -10.39 -0.12 -2.95
CA GLU A 114 -11.05 0.14 -1.67
C GLU A 114 -10.31 1.22 -0.86
N PHE A 115 -8.97 1.14 -0.80
CA PHE A 115 -8.17 2.15 -0.11
C PHE A 115 -8.29 3.53 -0.76
N GLN A 116 -8.22 3.62 -2.09
CA GLN A 116 -8.39 4.89 -2.81
C GLN A 116 -9.77 5.51 -2.56
N LYS A 117 -10.83 4.69 -2.58
CA LYS A 117 -12.19 5.16 -2.24
C LYS A 117 -12.26 5.67 -0.81
N ALA A 118 -11.66 4.95 0.14
CA ALA A 118 -11.62 5.36 1.53
C ALA A 118 -10.82 6.66 1.73
N GLN A 119 -9.71 6.85 1.02
CA GLN A 119 -8.94 8.11 1.04
C GLN A 119 -9.77 9.29 0.51
N ARG A 120 -10.55 9.09 -0.57
CA ARG A 120 -11.44 10.12 -1.09
C ARG A 120 -12.50 10.51 -0.06
N LEU A 121 -13.15 9.52 0.55
CA LEU A 121 -14.11 9.75 1.62
C LEU A 121 -13.48 10.50 2.80
N ALA A 122 -12.25 10.15 3.18
CA ALA A 122 -11.52 10.85 4.23
C ALA A 122 -11.33 12.33 3.87
N ALA A 123 -10.85 12.62 2.66
CA ALA A 123 -10.64 14.00 2.19
C ALA A 123 -11.96 14.79 2.13
N GLU A 124 -13.06 14.17 1.69
CA GLU A 124 -14.39 14.79 1.67
C GLU A 124 -14.88 15.14 3.09
N ARG A 125 -14.61 14.29 4.08
CA ARG A 125 -15.00 14.52 5.49
C ARG A 125 -14.08 15.49 6.22
N GLU A 126 -12.78 15.48 5.91
CA GLU A 126 -11.82 16.44 6.44
C GLU A 126 -12.08 17.86 5.89
N THR A 127 -12.42 17.98 4.60
CA THR A 127 -12.71 19.28 3.95
C THR A 127 -14.05 19.89 4.39
N ALA A 128 -15.04 19.07 4.72
CA ALA A 128 -16.29 19.55 5.31
C ALA A 128 -16.13 20.26 6.67
N TYR A 129 -14.98 20.09 7.33
CA TYR A 129 -14.65 20.73 8.62
C TYR A 129 -13.37 21.58 8.53
N THR A 130 -12.99 22.11 7.38
CA THR A 130 -12.11 23.28 7.44
C THR A 130 -12.93 24.40 8.05
N PRO A 131 -12.57 24.97 9.24
CA PRO A 131 -13.10 26.28 9.58
C PRO A 131 -12.84 27.15 8.37
N PHE A 132 -13.90 27.73 7.84
CA PHE A 132 -13.80 28.77 6.83
C PHE A 132 -12.88 29.83 7.40
N VAL A 133 -11.60 29.76 7.06
CA VAL A 133 -10.71 30.91 7.13
C VAL A 133 -11.18 31.71 5.93
N PRO A 134 -11.87 32.85 6.12
CA PRO A 134 -12.15 33.72 5.01
C PRO A 134 -10.79 33.97 4.37
N GLN A 135 -10.64 33.59 3.09
CA GLN A 135 -9.53 34.13 2.34
C GLN A 135 -9.66 35.64 2.50
N ALA A 136 -8.71 36.23 3.22
CA ALA A 136 -8.49 37.65 3.16
C ALA A 136 -8.10 37.90 1.71
N VAL A 137 -9.11 38.15 0.88
CA VAL A 137 -8.95 38.75 -0.43
C VAL A 137 -8.34 40.11 -0.12
N PRO A 138 -7.03 40.36 -0.37
CA PRO A 138 -6.61 41.74 -0.41
C PRO A 138 -7.39 42.38 -1.55
N PRO A 139 -8.12 43.48 -1.33
CA PRO A 139 -8.83 44.14 -2.39
C PRO A 139 -7.80 44.55 -3.45
N SER A 140 -8.07 44.12 -4.68
CA SER A 140 -7.47 44.65 -5.89
C SER A 140 -7.39 46.17 -5.78
N ARG A 141 -6.18 46.70 -5.58
CA ARG A 141 -5.88 48.10 -5.83
C ARG A 141 -5.19 48.17 -7.18
N TYR A 142 -6.02 48.42 -8.19
CA TYR A 142 -5.63 49.21 -9.35
C TYR A 142 -4.89 50.46 -8.87
N LEU A 143 -3.64 50.64 -9.28
CA LEU A 143 -3.06 51.97 -9.51
C LEU A 143 -2.30 51.95 -10.84
N PRO A 144 -2.38 53.05 -11.61
CA PRO A 144 -2.14 53.09 -13.05
C PRO A 144 -0.67 53.38 -13.38
N GLN A 145 -0.37 53.17 -14.66
CA GLN A 145 0.88 53.46 -15.37
C GLN A 145 1.44 54.85 -15.05
N GLU A 146 2.77 54.97 -14.89
CA GLU A 146 3.58 56.11 -15.37
C GLU A 146 5.09 55.76 -15.28
N GLY A 147 5.79 55.82 -16.42
CA GLY A 147 7.13 56.44 -16.50
C GLY A 147 8.40 55.65 -16.16
N LEU A 148 9.17 55.35 -17.23
CA LEU A 148 10.65 55.42 -17.33
C LEU A 148 11.51 54.25 -16.79
N TYR A 149 11.81 53.28 -17.66
CA TYR A 149 13.20 53.20 -18.16
C TYR A 149 13.23 52.74 -19.62
N VAL A 150 13.94 53.57 -20.38
CA VAL A 150 14.12 53.57 -21.82
C VAL A 150 15.17 52.55 -22.25
N HIS A 151 14.92 51.92 -23.41
CA HIS A 151 15.89 51.53 -24.44
C HIS A 151 17.01 50.52 -24.07
N ARG A 152 17.02 49.35 -24.73
CA ARG A 152 17.87 49.10 -25.93
C ARG A 152 17.64 47.70 -26.54
N CYS A 153 17.25 47.74 -27.82
CA CYS A 153 17.32 46.80 -28.95
C CYS A 153 17.88 45.36 -28.79
N VAL A 154 17.06 44.39 -29.22
CA VAL A 154 17.19 43.59 -30.47
C VAL A 154 18.57 43.44 -31.14
N ARG A 155 18.92 42.15 -31.36
CA ARG A 155 19.63 41.53 -32.51
C ARG A 155 21.17 41.50 -32.52
N GLU A 156 21.72 40.29 -32.44
CA GLU A 156 22.29 39.54 -33.57
C GLU A 156 22.06 38.03 -33.39
#